data_AF-A0A2E2AYF0-F1
#
_entry.id   AF-A0A2E2AYF0-F1
#
_cell.length_a   1.000
_cell.length_b   1.000
_cell.length_c   1.000
_cell.angle_alpha   90.00
_cell.angle_beta   90.00
_cell.angle_gamma   90.00
#
_symmetry.space_group_name_H-M   'P 1'
#
loop_
_entity.id
_entity.type
_entity.pdbx_description
1 polymer ?
#
loop_
_entity_poly.entity_id
_entity_poly.type
_entity_poly.pdbx_seq_one_letter_code
_entity_poly.pdbx_strand_id
1 'polypeptide(L)'
;MNGNKVRVLGTSFNIRSYPKDSLIQVSVATGKVSYTIPTGESVILNPDQGATHDLTKGSLVTDHVDKLQAFGWKDNIIYFRSATFEQVLLELERWYGVDIAAKGNYQQIGKFSGEFRDETLSQVLNGLSFIYKFDFKIEGTSVTLNKI
;
A
#
# COMPACT_ATOMS: atom_id res chain seq x y z
N MET A 1 10.38 -8.07 9.70
CA MET A 1 9.52 -8.53 10.82
C MET A 1 10.29 -8.36 12.13
N ASN A 2 10.13 -7.21 12.79
CA ASN A 2 10.79 -6.91 14.06
C ASN A 2 9.94 -7.45 15.22
N GLY A 3 10.00 -8.76 15.51
CA GLY A 3 9.32 -9.36 16.68
C GLY A 3 7.80 -9.54 16.59
N ASN A 4 7.16 -9.16 15.48
CA ASN A 4 5.73 -9.35 15.25
C ASN A 4 5.42 -10.84 14.95
N LYS A 5 4.33 -11.38 15.51
CA LYS A 5 3.96 -12.81 15.37
C LYS A 5 2.54 -12.96 14.81
N VAL A 6 2.38 -13.88 13.86
CA VAL A 6 1.10 -14.26 13.26
C VAL A 6 0.91 -15.76 13.44
N ARG A 7 -0.25 -16.17 13.95
CA ARG A 7 -0.62 -17.59 14.11
C ARG A 7 -1.95 -17.88 13.42
N VAL A 8 -1.96 -18.95 12.61
CA VAL A 8 -3.12 -19.42 11.85
C VAL A 8 -3.20 -20.94 11.88
N LEU A 9 -4.39 -21.49 11.64
CA LEU A 9 -4.62 -22.94 11.54
C LEU A 9 -5.26 -23.35 10.20
N GLY A 10 -5.86 -22.39 9.47
CA GLY A 10 -6.50 -22.59 8.16
C GLY A 10 -7.18 -21.30 7.71
N THR A 11 -6.42 -20.39 7.10
CA THR A 11 -6.79 -18.97 6.93
C THR A 11 -6.21 -18.44 5.62
N SER A 12 -7.00 -17.69 4.83
CA SER A 12 -6.51 -16.82 3.78
C SER A 12 -6.38 -15.40 4.32
N PHE A 13 -5.20 -14.81 4.27
CA PHE A 13 -4.91 -13.48 4.83
C PHE A 13 -3.83 -12.75 4.02
N ASN A 14 -3.73 -11.44 4.21
CA ASN A 14 -2.70 -10.59 3.65
C ASN A 14 -1.87 -9.93 4.76
N ILE A 15 -0.57 -9.71 4.52
CA ILE A 15 0.32 -8.95 5.39
C ILE A 15 1.08 -7.91 4.56
N ARG A 16 0.94 -6.64 4.93
CA ARG A 16 1.74 -5.53 4.41
C ARG A 16 2.73 -5.08 5.50
N SER A 17 4.01 -5.32 5.27
CA SER A 17 5.08 -5.04 6.26
C SER A 17 6.37 -4.59 5.56
N TYR A 18 6.28 -3.56 4.72
CA TYR A 18 7.45 -3.04 4.00
C TYR A 18 8.37 -2.24 4.93
N PRO A 19 9.71 -2.37 4.83
CA PRO A 19 10.65 -1.70 5.73
C PRO A 19 10.56 -0.17 5.77
N LYS A 20 10.10 0.44 4.67
CA LYS A 20 9.92 1.90 4.54
C LYS A 20 8.56 2.39 5.07
N ASP A 21 7.63 1.49 5.39
CA ASP A 21 6.32 1.86 5.90
C ASP A 21 6.36 2.00 7.43
N SER A 22 5.71 3.04 7.95
CA SER A 22 5.49 3.21 9.39
C SER A 22 4.38 2.31 9.94
N LEU A 23 3.63 1.65 9.06
CA LEU A 23 2.48 0.82 9.40
C LEU A 23 2.71 -0.62 8.96
N ILE A 24 2.40 -1.57 9.85
CA ILE A 24 2.23 -2.97 9.50
C ILE A 24 0.74 -3.27 9.48
N GLN A 25 0.25 -3.89 8.40
CA GLN A 25 -1.16 -4.24 8.26
C GLN A 25 -1.34 -5.74 8.06
N VAL A 26 -2.33 -6.31 8.75
CA VAL A 26 -2.77 -7.69 8.58
C VAL A 26 -4.25 -7.67 8.20
N SER A 27 -4.67 -8.46 7.21
CA SER A 27 -6.07 -8.48 6.73
C SER A 27 -6.54 -9.91 6.50
N VAL A 28 -7.74 -10.26 6.94
CA VAL A 28 -8.24 -11.65 6.90
C VAL A 28 -9.37 -11.80 5.90
N ALA A 29 -9.23 -12.72 4.94
CA ALA A 29 -10.27 -13.07 3.98
C ALA A 29 -11.11 -14.27 4.46
N THR A 30 -10.46 -15.30 5.01
CA THR A 30 -11.13 -16.51 5.52
C THR A 30 -10.41 -17.04 6.76
N GLY A 31 -11.09 -17.83 7.59
CA GLY A 31 -10.49 -18.41 8.79
C GLY A 31 -10.30 -17.39 9.93
N LYS A 32 -9.23 -17.53 10.70
CA LYS A 32 -8.94 -16.70 11.87
C LYS A 32 -7.44 -16.44 12.00
N VAL A 33 -7.06 -15.22 12.34
CA VAL A 33 -5.66 -14.83 12.59
C VAL A 33 -5.51 -14.35 14.02
N SER A 34 -4.52 -14.88 14.73
CA SER A 34 -3.99 -14.21 15.94
C SER A 34 -2.77 -13.39 15.54
N TYR A 35 -2.81 -12.09 15.82
CA TYR A 35 -1.72 -11.16 15.56
C TYR A 35 -1.22 -10.55 16.86
N THR A 36 0.08 -10.67 17.11
CA THR A 36 0.74 -10.17 18.32
C THR A 36 1.87 -9.22 17.94
N ILE A 37 1.86 -8.02 18.52
CA ILE A 37 2.89 -7.01 18.34
C ILE A 37 4.01 -7.16 19.40
N PRO A 38 5.19 -6.52 19.24
CA PRO A 38 6.35 -6.76 20.11
C PRO A 38 6.14 -6.44 21.59
N THR A 39 5.19 -5.56 21.92
CA THR A 39 4.80 -5.24 23.30
C THR A 39 4.10 -6.40 24.01
N GLY A 40 3.69 -7.44 23.28
CA GLY A 40 2.91 -8.57 23.79
C GLY A 40 1.39 -8.40 23.61
N GLU A 41 0.92 -7.21 23.23
CA GLU A 41 -0.49 -6.98 22.89
C GLU A 41 -0.90 -7.87 21.70
N SER A 42 -2.07 -8.47 21.80
CA SER A 42 -2.53 -9.50 20.85
C SER A 42 -4.01 -9.34 20.54
N VAL A 43 -4.36 -9.52 19.26
CA VAL A 43 -5.73 -9.46 18.74
C VAL A 43 -6.08 -10.71 17.95
N ILE A 44 -7.36 -11.04 17.93
CA ILE A 44 -7.94 -12.09 17.08
C ILE A 44 -8.75 -11.42 15.98
N LEU A 45 -8.40 -11.72 14.73
CA LEU A 45 -9.05 -11.20 13.53
C LEU A 45 -9.88 -12.31 12.89
N ASN A 46 -11.16 -12.02 12.67
CA ASN A 46 -12.10 -12.85 11.92
C ASN A 46 -12.13 -12.40 10.44
N PRO A 47 -12.84 -13.10 9.54
CA PRO A 47 -13.00 -12.66 8.16
C PRO A 47 -13.52 -11.22 8.09
N ASP A 48 -13.03 -10.47 7.11
CA ASP A 48 -13.33 -9.06 6.86
C ASP A 48 -12.81 -8.10 7.95
N GLN A 49 -11.95 -8.57 8.85
CA GLN A 49 -11.24 -7.77 9.84
C GLN A 49 -9.75 -7.69 9.54
N GLY A 50 -9.14 -6.59 9.99
CA GLY A 50 -7.72 -6.32 9.88
C GLY A 50 -7.17 -5.64 11.11
N ALA A 51 -5.85 -5.65 11.22
CA ALA A 51 -5.10 -4.93 12.24
C ALA A 51 -4.09 -4.00 11.59
N THR A 52 -3.95 -2.79 12.12
CA THR A 52 -2.90 -1.84 11.78
C THR A 52 -2.05 -1.60 13.02
N HIS A 53 -0.77 -1.93 12.94
CA HIS A 53 0.24 -1.63 13.94
C HIS A 53 1.05 -0.43 13.46
N ASP A 54 0.89 0.70 14.15
CA ASP A 54 1.64 1.92 13.90
C ASP A 54 2.96 1.85 14.68
N LEU A 55 4.08 1.70 13.96
CA LEU A 55 5.41 1.58 14.53
C LEU A 55 5.91 2.88 15.19
N THR A 56 5.33 4.03 14.82
CA THR A 56 5.72 5.33 15.37
C THR A 56 5.02 5.62 16.68
N LYS A 57 3.75 5.21 16.81
CA LYS A 57 2.94 5.39 18.02
C LYS A 57 2.97 4.17 18.95
N GLY A 58 3.41 3.02 18.44
CA GLY A 58 3.35 1.74 19.15
C GLY A 58 1.92 1.21 19.33
N SER A 59 0.93 1.79 18.63
CA SER A 59 -0.49 1.45 18.79
C SER A 59 -0.91 0.32 17.86
N LEU A 60 -1.78 -0.56 18.36
CA LEU A 60 -2.46 -1.60 17.59
C LEU A 60 -3.96 -1.25 17.48
N VAL A 61 -4.47 -1.15 16.27
CA VAL A 61 -5.89 -0.85 16.01
C VAL A 61 -6.48 -1.91 15.09
N THR A 62 -7.71 -2.33 15.36
CA THR A 62 -8.47 -3.26 14.50
C THR A 62 -9.65 -2.58 13.84
N ASP A 63 -9.91 -2.88 12.57
CA ASP A 63 -11.06 -2.35 11.84
C ASP A 63 -11.51 -3.33 10.72
N HIS A 64 -12.60 -3.00 10.04
CA HIS A 64 -13.01 -3.67 8.82
C HIS A 64 -12.02 -3.44 7.68
N VAL A 65 -11.78 -4.49 6.90
CA VAL A 65 -10.87 -4.45 5.77
C VAL A 65 -11.57 -3.89 4.54
N ASP A 66 -10.94 -2.90 3.92
CA ASP A 66 -11.22 -2.55 2.53
C ASP A 66 -10.67 -3.68 1.62
N LYS A 67 -11.57 -4.53 1.11
CA LYS A 67 -11.20 -5.76 0.40
C LYS A 67 -10.38 -5.47 -0.86
N LEU A 68 -10.70 -4.40 -1.59
CA LEU A 68 -9.96 -4.02 -2.79
C LEU A 68 -8.55 -3.58 -2.41
N GLN A 69 -8.41 -2.78 -1.35
CA GLN A 69 -7.10 -2.36 -0.87
C GLN A 69 -6.24 -3.52 -0.36
N ALA A 70 -6.85 -4.46 0.37
CA ALA A 70 -6.09 -5.56 0.98
C ALA A 70 -5.77 -6.71 0.04
N PHE A 71 -6.64 -7.00 -0.94
CA PHE A 71 -6.55 -8.20 -1.76
C PHE A 71 -6.53 -7.94 -3.27
N GLY A 72 -6.80 -6.73 -3.74
CA GLY A 72 -6.91 -6.42 -5.16
C GLY A 72 -5.64 -6.72 -5.97
N TRP A 73 -4.49 -6.70 -5.32
CA TRP A 73 -3.21 -7.01 -5.95
C TRP A 73 -3.18 -8.41 -6.59
N LYS A 74 -3.89 -9.38 -6.02
CA LYS A 74 -3.96 -10.76 -6.55
C LYS A 74 -4.73 -10.84 -7.89
N ASP A 75 -5.55 -9.82 -8.16
CA ASP A 75 -6.39 -9.69 -9.34
C ASP A 75 -5.86 -8.58 -10.28
N ASN A 76 -4.55 -8.24 -10.18
CA ASN A 76 -3.88 -7.17 -10.94
C ASN A 76 -4.50 -5.78 -10.78
N ILE A 77 -5.07 -5.49 -9.60
CA ILE A 77 -5.66 -4.18 -9.28
C ILE A 77 -4.73 -3.44 -8.33
N ILE A 78 -4.29 -2.25 -8.75
CA ILE A 78 -3.72 -1.25 -7.84
C ILE A 78 -4.85 -0.34 -7.40
N TYR A 79 -5.18 -0.35 -6.11
CA TYR A 79 -6.28 0.44 -5.56
C TYR A 79 -5.78 1.51 -4.60
N PHE A 80 -6.17 2.76 -4.85
CA PHE A 80 -5.86 3.92 -4.02
C PHE A 80 -7.13 4.50 -3.42
N ARG A 81 -7.10 4.75 -2.11
CA ARG A 81 -8.18 5.42 -1.39
C ARG A 81 -7.59 6.54 -0.55
N SER A 82 -7.87 7.78 -0.94
CA SER A 82 -7.39 8.97 -0.23
C SER A 82 -5.87 8.93 0.03
N ALA A 83 -5.09 8.53 -0.98
CA ALA A 83 -3.65 8.37 -0.91
C ALA A 83 -2.92 9.69 -1.21
N THR A 84 -1.82 9.98 -0.53
CA THR A 84 -0.93 11.08 -0.91
C THR A 84 -0.17 10.74 -2.18
N PHE A 85 0.37 11.76 -2.86
CA PHE A 85 1.18 11.53 -4.05
C PHE A 85 2.40 10.64 -3.75
N GLU A 86 3.05 10.84 -2.61
CA GLU A 86 4.17 9.97 -2.20
C GLU A 86 3.71 8.51 -2.06
N GLN A 87 2.55 8.28 -1.43
CA GLN A 87 2.00 6.93 -1.30
C GLN A 87 1.68 6.29 -2.65
N VAL A 88 1.18 7.06 -3.61
CA VAL A 88 0.96 6.59 -4.99
C VAL A 88 2.29 6.16 -5.60
N LEU A 89 3.31 7.03 -5.57
CA LEU A 89 4.62 6.70 -6.15
C LEU A 89 5.25 5.46 -5.51
N LEU A 90 5.24 5.36 -4.17
CA LEU A 90 5.79 4.20 -3.46
C LEU A 90 5.08 2.89 -3.86
N GLU A 91 3.77 2.92 -4.10
CA GLU A 91 3.04 1.74 -4.55
C GLU A 91 3.40 1.37 -5.98
N LEU A 92 3.58 2.35 -6.87
CA LEU A 92 4.02 2.11 -8.25
C LEU A 92 5.45 1.54 -8.31
N GLU A 93 6.36 2.04 -7.47
CA GLU A 93 7.72 1.48 -7.34
C GLU A 93 7.66 -0.01 -6.99
N ARG A 94 6.80 -0.38 -6.04
CA ARG A 94 6.62 -1.78 -5.59
C ARG A 94 5.98 -2.65 -6.67
N TRP A 95 4.94 -2.13 -7.32
CA TRP A 95 4.16 -2.88 -8.30
C TRP A 95 4.96 -3.20 -9.56
N TYR A 96 5.71 -2.21 -10.05
CA TYR A 96 6.43 -2.33 -11.32
C TYR A 96 7.93 -2.62 -11.15
N GLY A 97 8.46 -2.62 -9.92
CA GLY A 97 9.88 -2.89 -9.65
C GLY A 97 10.80 -1.79 -10.19
N VAL A 98 10.39 -0.53 -10.01
CA VAL A 98 11.12 0.66 -10.50
C VAL A 98 11.45 1.61 -9.35
N ASP A 99 12.39 2.51 -9.57
CA ASP A 99 12.68 3.64 -8.69
C ASP A 99 12.15 4.93 -9.33
N ILE A 100 11.31 5.69 -8.63
CA ILE A 100 10.67 6.90 -9.15
C ILE A 100 11.22 8.15 -8.45
N ALA A 101 11.96 8.97 -9.18
CA ALA A 101 12.44 10.27 -8.73
C ALA A 101 11.50 11.40 -9.19
N ALA A 102 10.79 12.01 -8.24
CA ALA A 102 9.93 13.16 -8.52
C ALA A 102 10.65 14.49 -8.24
N LYS A 103 10.81 15.33 -9.26
CA LYS A 103 11.35 16.69 -9.13
C LYS A 103 10.21 17.72 -9.14
N GLY A 104 10.18 18.56 -8.11
CA GLY A 104 9.17 19.60 -7.92
C GLY A 104 8.28 19.36 -6.70
N ASN A 105 7.39 20.32 -6.40
CA ASN A 105 6.45 20.23 -5.29
C ASN A 105 5.07 19.76 -5.76
N TYR A 106 4.65 18.57 -5.36
CA TYR A 106 3.36 17.96 -5.68
C TYR A 106 2.37 17.98 -4.49
N GLN A 107 2.76 18.54 -3.35
CA GLN A 107 1.98 18.52 -2.10
C GLN A 107 0.69 19.37 -2.16
N GLN A 108 0.60 20.30 -3.12
CA GLN A 108 -0.59 21.13 -3.31
C GLN A 108 -1.74 20.38 -4.00
N ILE A 109 -1.46 19.19 -4.53
CA ILE A 109 -2.47 18.37 -5.18
C ILE A 109 -3.05 17.46 -4.10
N GLY A 110 -4.37 17.48 -3.98
CA GLY A 110 -5.09 16.71 -2.97
C GLY A 110 -4.84 15.21 -3.07
N LYS A 111 -5.53 14.46 -2.20
CA LYS A 111 -5.39 13.02 -2.15
C LYS A 111 -5.98 12.33 -3.39
N PHE A 112 -5.31 11.31 -3.89
CA PHE A 112 -5.77 10.49 -5.01
C PHE A 112 -6.67 9.35 -4.53
N SER A 113 -7.75 9.09 -5.27
CA SER A 113 -8.54 7.87 -5.14
C SER A 113 -8.86 7.35 -6.53
N GLY A 114 -8.65 6.07 -6.77
CA GLY A 114 -8.81 5.45 -8.07
C GLY A 114 -8.23 4.04 -8.10
N GLU A 115 -8.50 3.32 -9.18
CA GLU A 115 -7.93 2.01 -9.43
C GLU A 115 -7.32 1.91 -10.82
N PHE A 116 -6.26 1.12 -10.93
CA PHE A 116 -5.66 0.73 -12.18
C PHE A 116 -5.72 -0.79 -12.28
N ARG A 117 -6.22 -1.31 -13.40
CA ARG A 117 -6.44 -2.75 -13.62
C ARG A 117 -5.71 -3.18 -14.87
N ASP A 118 -4.77 -4.12 -14.71
CA ASP A 118 -3.99 -4.67 -15.83
C ASP A 118 -3.28 -3.59 -16.68
N GLU A 119 -2.99 -2.44 -16.09
CA GLU A 119 -2.32 -1.33 -16.78
C GLU A 119 -0.80 -1.48 -16.73
N THR A 120 -0.14 -0.94 -17.75
CA THR A 120 1.32 -0.77 -17.74
C THR A 120 1.71 0.49 -16.97
N LEU A 121 2.96 0.53 -16.46
CA LEU A 121 3.50 1.72 -15.80
C LEU A 121 3.34 3.00 -16.63
N SER A 122 3.53 2.91 -17.95
CA SER A 122 3.38 4.06 -18.85
C SER A 122 1.93 4.56 -18.92
N GLN A 123 0.94 3.65 -18.94
CA GLN A 123 -0.48 4.03 -18.92
C GLN A 123 -0.85 4.71 -17.60
N VAL A 124 -0.41 4.16 -16.47
CA VAL A 124 -0.65 4.74 -15.16
C VAL A 124 0.00 6.12 -15.02
N LEU A 125 1.26 6.27 -15.41
CA LEU A 125 1.97 7.56 -15.36
C LEU A 125 1.36 8.60 -16.31
N ASN A 126 0.86 8.19 -17.47
CA ASN A 126 0.09 9.05 -18.35
C ASN A 126 -1.21 9.52 -17.70
N GLY A 127 -1.96 8.64 -17.03
CA GLY A 127 -3.17 9.05 -16.29
C GLY A 127 -2.85 10.06 -15.18
N LEU A 128 -1.80 9.80 -14.42
CA LEU A 128 -1.35 10.66 -13.33
C LEU A 128 -0.77 11.99 -13.81
N SER A 129 -0.12 12.04 -14.98
CA SER A 129 0.43 13.29 -15.52
C SER A 129 -0.64 14.34 -15.79
N PHE A 130 -1.83 13.93 -16.23
CA PHE A 130 -2.95 14.85 -16.45
C PHE A 130 -3.44 15.51 -15.16
N ILE A 131 -3.42 14.78 -14.05
CA ILE A 131 -3.86 15.22 -12.73
C ILE A 131 -2.76 16.05 -12.07
N TYR A 132 -1.54 15.53 -12.06
CA TYR A 132 -0.42 16.08 -11.30
C TYR A 132 0.47 17.06 -12.07
N LYS A 133 0.19 17.26 -13.37
CA LYS A 133 0.90 18.18 -14.27
C LYS A 133 2.40 17.92 -14.26
N PHE A 134 2.81 16.74 -14.71
CA PHE A 134 4.22 16.40 -14.90
C PHE A 134 4.48 15.75 -16.25
N ASP A 135 5.68 15.90 -16.78
CA ASP A 135 6.23 15.00 -17.79
C ASP A 135 7.03 13.88 -17.12
N PHE A 136 7.17 12.75 -17.79
CA PHE A 136 7.96 11.63 -17.26
C PHE A 136 8.87 10.99 -18.31
N LYS A 137 9.93 10.36 -17.81
CA LYS A 137 10.86 9.55 -18.61
C LYS A 137 11.11 8.23 -17.90
N ILE A 138 11.09 7.13 -18.66
CA ILE A 138 11.39 5.77 -18.18
C ILE A 138 12.68 5.29 -18.86
N GLU A 139 13.66 4.88 -18.07
CA GLU A 139 14.96 4.38 -18.52
C GLU A 139 15.32 3.10 -17.73
N GLY A 140 14.99 1.95 -18.30
CA GLY A 140 15.13 0.67 -17.61
C GLY A 140 14.23 0.63 -16.38
N THR A 141 14.81 0.54 -15.19
CA THR A 141 14.10 0.56 -13.89
C THR A 141 14.04 1.95 -13.26
N SER A 142 14.60 2.98 -13.90
CA SER A 142 14.59 4.35 -13.39
C SER A 142 13.49 5.17 -14.05
N VAL A 143 12.74 5.92 -13.25
CA VAL A 143 11.68 6.82 -13.70
C VAL A 143 11.95 8.21 -13.14
N THR A 144 11.90 9.23 -13.98
CA THR A 144 11.99 10.63 -13.55
C THR A 144 10.69 11.36 -13.89
N LEU A 145 10.11 12.05 -12.90
CA LEU A 145 8.96 12.94 -13.08
C LEU A 145 9.41 14.39 -12.96
N ASN A 146 9.06 15.23 -13.95
CA ASN A 146 9.37 16.65 -13.99
C ASN A 146 8.08 17.45 -14.03
N LYS A 147 7.84 18.29 -13.02
CA LYS A 147 6.63 19.11 -12.96
C LYS A 147 6.61 20.14 -14.10
N ILE A 148 5.42 20.34 -14.69
CA ILE A 148 5.12 21.34 -15.71
C ILE A 148 4.41 22.53 -15.07
#